data_AF-A0A239EXA4-F1
#
_entry.id   AF-A0A239EXA4-F1
#
_cell.length_a   1.000
_cell.length_b   1.000
_cell.length_c   1.000
_cell.angle_alpha   90.00
_cell.angle_beta   90.00
_cell.angle_gamma   90.00
#
_symmetry.space_group_name_H-M   'P 1'
#
loop_
_entity.id
_entity.type
_entity.pdbx_description
1 polymer ?
#
loop_
_entity_poly.entity_id
_entity_poly.type
_entity_poly.pdbx_seq_one_letter_code
_entity_poly.pdbx_strand_id
1 'polypeptide(L)' 'MTSNDRPRGSARLGIWSNIGVWVAFGAAFGVVAGILLNNVGLGVALGAALGATAGVVVIARANSRSKS' A
#
# COMPACT_ATOMS: atom_id res chain seq x y z
N MET A 1 -10.72 13.96 35.76
CA MET A 1 -10.85 12.93 34.70
C MET A 1 -10.62 13.62 33.37
N THR A 2 -9.40 13.54 32.81
CA THR A 2 -9.12 14.09 31.47
C THR A 2 -8.48 12.98 30.63
N SER A 3 -9.31 12.12 30.07
CA SER A 3 -8.84 11.20 29.03
C SER A 3 -8.65 12.02 27.76
N ASN A 4 -7.38 12.34 27.48
CA ASN A 4 -6.93 12.86 26.21
C ASN A 4 -6.93 11.70 25.20
N ASP A 5 -8.08 11.40 24.61
CA ASP A 5 -8.19 10.51 23.46
C ASP A 5 -7.64 11.21 22.21
N ARG A 6 -6.31 11.26 22.09
CA ARG A 6 -5.64 11.59 20.83
C ARG A 6 -5.48 10.31 20.01
N PRO A 7 -6.19 10.12 18.89
CA PRO A 7 -5.92 9.01 17.99
C PRO A 7 -4.66 9.35 17.17
N ARG A 8 -3.48 9.09 17.74
CA ARG A 8 -2.18 9.32 17.04
C ARG A 8 -1.52 8.04 16.52
N GLY A 9 -2.09 6.87 16.79
CA GLY A 9 -1.60 5.59 16.26
C GLY A 9 -2.35 5.08 15.02
N SER A 10 -3.63 5.43 14.84
CA SER A 10 -4.51 4.80 13.84
C SER A 10 -4.41 5.40 12.43
N ALA A 11 -4.05 6.68 12.29
CA ALA A 11 -3.93 7.32 10.98
C ALA A 11 -2.73 6.80 10.16
N ARG A 12 -1.60 6.50 10.81
CA ARG A 12 -0.42 5.91 10.14
C ARG A 12 -0.63 4.45 9.78
N LEU A 13 -1.35 3.68 10.61
CA LEU A 13 -1.73 2.32 10.30
C LEU A 13 -2.81 2.29 9.20
N GLY A 14 -3.76 3.24 9.21
CA GLY A 14 -4.88 3.30 8.27
C GLY A 14 -4.46 3.58 6.82
N ILE A 15 -3.46 4.43 6.60
CA ILE A 15 -2.92 4.70 5.25
C ILE A 15 -2.17 3.49 4.71
N TRP A 16 -1.40 2.80 5.56
CA TRP A 16 -0.69 1.59 5.17
C TRP A 16 -1.61 0.36 5.08
N SER A 17 -2.79 0.44 5.71
CA SER A 17 -3.84 -0.57 5.63
C SER A 17 -4.79 -0.38 4.44
N ASN A 18 -4.58 0.65 3.61
CA ASN A 18 -5.43 0.94 2.46
C ASN A 18 -4.83 0.30 1.19
N ILE A 19 -5.50 -0.74 0.66
CA ILE A 19 -5.13 -1.39 -0.62
C ILE A 19 -5.02 -0.35 -1.73
N GLY A 20 -5.88 0.66 -1.77
CA GLY A 20 -5.88 1.70 -2.81
C GLY A 20 -4.58 2.51 -2.85
N VAL A 21 -3.97 2.80 -1.70
CA VAL A 21 -2.67 3.49 -1.64
C VAL A 21 -1.56 2.60 -2.20
N TRP A 22 -1.59 1.31 -1.88
CA TRP A 22 -0.63 0.33 -2.38
C TRP A 22 -0.77 0.07 -3.89
N VAL A 23 -2.00 0.05 -4.41
CA VAL A 23 -2.27 -0.04 -5.85
C VAL A 23 -1.79 1.21 -6.57
N ALA A 24 -2.09 2.41 -6.05
CA ALA A 24 -1.62 3.67 -6.65
C ALA A 24 -0.10 3.78 -6.61
N PHE A 25 0.54 3.39 -5.50
CA PHE A 25 1.98 3.33 -5.37
C PHE A 25 2.61 2.35 -6.36
N GLY A 26 2.02 1.15 -6.47
CA GLY A 26 2.43 0.14 -7.45
C GLY A 26 2.28 0.62 -8.89
N ALA A 27 1.16 1.28 -9.23
CA ALA A 27 0.95 1.84 -10.55
C ALA A 27 1.97 2.94 -10.88
N ALA A 28 2.25 3.85 -9.94
CA ALA A 28 3.25 4.91 -10.12
C ALA A 28 4.67 4.32 -10.30
N PHE A 29 5.03 3.33 -9.49
CA PHE A 29 6.28 2.59 -9.64
C PHE A 29 6.34 1.85 -10.98
N GLY A 30 5.22 1.25 -11.39
CA GLY A 30 5.04 0.58 -12.67
C GLY A 30 5.23 1.49 -13.87
N VAL A 31 4.74 2.73 -13.82
CA VAL A 31 5.00 3.73 -14.87
C VAL A 31 6.50 3.97 -15.02
N VAL A 32 7.22 4.18 -13.91
CA VAL A 32 8.67 4.44 -13.94
C VAL A 32 9.43 3.22 -14.49
N ALA A 33 9.10 2.02 -14.01
CA ALA A 33 9.69 0.78 -14.52
C ALA A 33 9.36 0.54 -16.00
N GLY A 34 8.14 0.87 -16.42
CA GLY A 34 7.70 0.77 -17.81
C GLY A 34 8.42 1.75 -18.72
N ILE A 35 8.71 2.96 -18.25
CA ILE A 35 9.55 3.93 -18.99
C ILE A 35 10.96 3.37 -19.18
N LEU A 36 11.57 2.77 -18.14
CA LEU A 36 12.89 2.13 -18.25
C LEU A 36 12.90 0.98 -19.27
N LEU A 37 11.81 0.22 -19.36
CA LEU A 37 11.67 -0.91 -20.28
C LEU A 37 11.18 -0.48 -21.68
N ASN A 38 11.02 0.82 -21.94
CA ASN A 38 10.39 1.37 -23.13
C ASN A 38 8.99 0.75 -23.42
N ASN A 39 8.31 0.29 -22.37
CA ASN A 39 6.99 -0.33 -22.45
C ASN A 39 6.17 0.03 -21.22
N VAL A 40 5.55 1.22 -21.27
CA VAL A 40 4.76 1.79 -20.18
C VAL A 40 3.54 0.91 -19.86
N GLY A 41 2.93 0.28 -20.86
CA GLY A 41 1.78 -0.61 -20.66
C GLY A 41 2.11 -1.83 -19.81
N LEU A 42 3.20 -2.52 -20.12
CA LEU A 42 3.70 -3.64 -19.30
C LEU A 42 4.11 -3.17 -17.89
N GLY A 43 4.77 -2.01 -17.80
CA GLY A 43 5.17 -1.45 -16.51
C GLY A 43 4.00 -1.15 -15.59
N VAL A 44 2.94 -0.51 -16.09
CA VAL A 44 1.73 -0.21 -15.31
C VAL A 44 1.02 -1.48 -14.87
N ALA A 45 0.87 -2.47 -15.76
CA ALA A 45 0.21 -3.73 -15.42
C ALA A 45 0.99 -4.51 -14.34
N LEU A 46 2.31 -4.63 -14.49
CA LEU A 46 3.19 -5.28 -13.52
C LEU A 46 3.23 -4.52 -12.20
N GLY A 47 3.36 -3.19 -12.24
CA GLY A 47 3.42 -2.34 -11.06
C GLY A 47 2.12 -2.35 -10.28
N ALA A 48 0.97 -2.26 -10.94
CA ALA A 48 -0.34 -2.36 -10.28
C ALA A 48 -0.56 -3.74 -9.66
N ALA A 49 -0.18 -4.83 -10.36
CA ALA A 49 -0.26 -6.19 -9.83
C ALA A 49 0.63 -6.36 -8.59
N LEU A 50 1.91 -5.98 -8.68
CA LEU A 50 2.87 -6.04 -7.56
C LEU A 50 2.45 -5.17 -6.38
N GLY A 51 1.99 -3.94 -6.65
CA GLY A 51 1.50 -3.02 -5.62
C GLY A 51 0.26 -3.58 -4.90
N ALA A 52 -0.69 -4.14 -5.64
CA ALA A 52 -1.86 -4.79 -5.06
C ALA A 52 -1.47 -5.99 -4.18
N THR A 53 -0.62 -6.89 -4.69
CA THR A 53 -0.18 -8.07 -3.94
C THR A 53 0.60 -7.69 -2.68
N ALA A 54 1.53 -6.73 -2.79
CA ALA A 54 2.29 -6.26 -1.64
C ALA A 54 1.39 -5.57 -0.61
N GLY A 55 0.42 -4.76 -1.05
CA GLY A 55 -0.58 -4.16 -0.17
C GLY A 55 -1.40 -5.20 0.58
N VAL A 56 -1.90 -6.22 -0.11
CA VAL A 56 -2.67 -7.32 0.52
C VAL A 56 -1.83 -8.06 1.55
N VAL A 57 -0.58 -8.40 1.24
CA VAL A 57 0.32 -9.10 2.19
C VAL A 57 0.61 -8.23 3.41
N VAL A 58 0.85 -6.93 3.20
CA VAL A 58 1.12 -5.96 4.26
C VAL A 58 -0.09 -5.78 5.17
N ILE A 59 -1.28 -5.64 4.59
CA ILE A 59 -2.54 -5.52 5.34
C ILE A 59 -2.84 -6.81 6.11
N ALA A 60 -2.68 -7.96 5.47
CA ALA A 60 -2.85 -9.25 6.12
C ALA A 60 -1.89 -9.41 7.32
N ARG A 61 -0.61 -9.04 7.14
CA ARG A 61 0.42 -9.07 8.19
C ARG A 61 0.11 -8.11 9.34
N ALA A 62 -0.38 -6.91 9.03
CA ALA A 62 -0.78 -5.91 10.02
C ALA A 62 -1.99 -6.38 10.83
N ASN A 63 -2.97 -7.01 10.17
CA ASN A 63 -4.16 -7.54 10.83
C ASN A 63 -3.84 -8.76 11.71
N SER A 64 -2.92 -9.63 11.28
CA SER A 64 -2.46 -10.77 12.10
C SER A 64 -1.72 -10.34 13.37
N ARG A 65 -1.03 -9.20 13.36
CA ARG A 65 -0.36 -8.66 14.56
C ARG A 65 -1.31 -8.00 15.56
N SER A 66 -2.50 -7.60 15.15
CA SER A 66 -3.51 -7.03 16.06
C SER A 66 -4.25 -8.07 16.89
N LYS A 67 -4.03 -9.37 16.61
CA LYS A 67 -4.76 -10.48 17.24
C LYS A 67 -3.93 -11.31 18.23
N SER A 68 -2.72 -10.84 18.61
CA SER A 68 -1.83 -11.49 19.59
C SER A 68 -1.68 -10.69 20.86
#